data_AF-Q383V9-F1
#
_entry.id   AF-Q383V9-F1
#
_cell.length_a   1.000
_cell.length_b   1.000
_cell.length_c   1.000
_cell.angle_alpha   90.00
_cell.angle_beta   90.00
_cell.angle_gamma   90.00
#
_symmetry.space_group_name_H-M   'P 1'
#
loop_
_entity.id
_entity.type
_entity.pdbx_description
1 polymer ?
#
loop_
_entity_poly.entity_id
_entity_poly.type
_entity_poly.pdbx_seq_one_letter_code
_entity_poly.pdbx_strand_id
1 'polypeptide(L)'
;MPSITQETLRRRAEFVRTGGRGSVRRTVKVAHRNTGDDKKVQQVLKRLNVSPFNDVDDAVLYRHDGTAYYFEKPKVQASMQSQCFVVSGAYDVKEASEVPS
;
A
#
# COMPACT_ATOMS: atom_id res chain seq x y z
N MET A 1 -1.67 -38.13 -40.41
CA MET A 1 -1.85 -36.66 -40.50
C MET A 1 -2.20 -36.33 -41.94
N PRO A 2 -3.36 -35.72 -42.25
CA PRO A 2 -3.63 -35.29 -43.62
C PRO A 2 -2.53 -34.30 -44.03
N SER A 3 -1.96 -34.48 -45.22
CA SER A 3 -0.90 -33.62 -45.73
C SER A 3 -1.42 -32.18 -45.79
N ILE A 4 -0.76 -31.29 -45.06
CA ILE A 4 -1.01 -29.86 -45.15
C ILE A 4 -0.62 -29.42 -46.57
N THR A 5 -1.61 -29.18 -47.43
CA THR A 5 -1.40 -28.63 -48.78
C THR A 5 -1.21 -27.11 -48.69
N GLN A 6 -0.53 -26.51 -49.66
CA GLN A 6 -0.34 -25.05 -49.70
C GLN A 6 -1.67 -24.29 -49.65
N GLU A 7 -2.73 -24.81 -50.26
CA GLU A 7 -4.07 -24.22 -50.19
C GLU A 7 -4.65 -24.23 -48.76
N THR A 8 -4.46 -25.33 -48.03
CA THR A 8 -4.90 -25.42 -46.63
C THR A 8 -4.11 -24.48 -45.71
N LEU A 9 -2.80 -24.29 -45.97
CA LEU A 9 -1.98 -23.30 -45.27
C LEU A 9 -2.49 -21.89 -45.52
N ARG A 10 -2.78 -21.55 -46.78
CA ARG A 10 -3.23 -20.21 -47.15
C ARG A 10 -4.59 -19.87 -46.54
N ARG A 11 -5.56 -20.80 -46.57
CA ARG A 11 -6.84 -20.63 -45.86
C ARG A 11 -6.64 -20.46 -44.36
N ARG A 12 -5.71 -21.20 -43.74
CA ARG A 12 -5.41 -21.04 -42.31
C ARG A 12 -4.76 -19.69 -42.02
N ALA A 13 -3.94 -19.16 -42.93
CA ALA A 13 -3.28 -17.86 -42.79
C ALA A 13 -4.29 -16.71 -42.61
N GLU A 14 -5.43 -16.75 -43.31
CA GLU A 14 -6.50 -15.75 -43.18
C GLU A 14 -7.15 -15.74 -41.79
N PHE A 15 -7.22 -16.91 -41.12
CA PHE A 15 -7.72 -17.03 -39.75
C PHE A 15 -6.64 -16.80 -38.70
N VAL A 16 -5.40 -16.50 -39.09
CA VAL A 16 -4.35 -16.20 -38.11
C VAL A 16 -4.76 -14.92 -37.39
N ARG A 17 -5.03 -15.09 -36.09
CA ARG A 17 -5.37 -14.03 -35.13
C ARG A 17 -4.18 -13.13 -34.82
N THR A 18 -3.32 -12.84 -35.81
CA THR A 18 -2.13 -11.97 -35.68
C THR A 18 -2.48 -10.49 -35.59
N GLY A 19 -3.76 -10.13 -35.72
CA GLY A 19 -4.19 -8.76 -35.58
C GLY A 19 -4.00 -7.99 -36.90
N GLY A 20 -5.00 -8.06 -37.77
CA GLY A 20 -5.09 -7.19 -38.95
C GLY A 20 -5.89 -5.92 -38.65
N ARG A 21 -5.81 -4.94 -39.55
CA ARG A 21 -6.70 -3.76 -39.55
C ARG A 21 -8.16 -4.24 -39.59
N GLY A 22 -8.95 -3.88 -38.58
CA GLY A 22 -10.35 -4.33 -38.43
C GLY A 22 -10.54 -5.66 -37.67
N SER A 23 -9.46 -6.34 -37.26
CA SER A 23 -9.59 -7.51 -36.38
C SER A 23 -10.06 -7.10 -34.98
N VAL A 24 -10.85 -7.97 -34.34
CA VAL A 24 -11.34 -7.76 -32.98
C VAL A 24 -10.16 -7.76 -32.01
N ARG A 25 -9.74 -6.57 -31.58
CA ARG A 25 -8.75 -6.42 -30.52
C ARG A 25 -9.39 -6.82 -29.19
N ARG A 26 -8.79 -7.79 -28.50
CA ARG A 26 -9.16 -8.09 -27.11
C ARG A 26 -8.99 -6.81 -26.28
N THR A 27 -10.09 -6.30 -25.72
CA THR A 27 -10.06 -5.20 -24.75
C THR A 27 -9.33 -5.68 -23.50
N VAL A 28 -8.23 -5.00 -23.16
CA VAL A 28 -7.48 -5.28 -21.93
C VAL A 28 -8.22 -4.63 -20.77
N LYS A 29 -8.84 -5.45 -19.92
CA LYS A 29 -9.42 -4.96 -18.66
C LYS A 29 -8.30 -4.79 -17.65
N VAL A 30 -7.86 -3.56 -17.42
CA VAL A 30 -6.93 -3.24 -16.33
C VAL A 30 -7.70 -3.21 -15.02
N ALA A 31 -7.60 -4.29 -14.25
CA ALA A 31 -8.17 -4.34 -12.91
C ALA A 31 -7.42 -3.37 -12.00
N HIS A 32 -8.01 -2.21 -11.70
CA HIS A 32 -7.52 -1.35 -10.64
C HIS A 32 -7.80 -2.04 -9.31
N ARG A 33 -6.75 -2.59 -8.70
CA ARG A 33 -6.84 -3.00 -7.30
C ARG A 33 -6.82 -1.72 -6.48
N ASN A 34 -7.99 -1.32 -5.99
CA ASN A 34 -8.10 -0.34 -4.91
C ASN A 34 -7.62 -1.04 -3.64
N THR A 35 -6.32 -1.32 -3.54
CA THR A 35 -5.72 -1.64 -2.25
C THR A 35 -5.88 -0.38 -1.42
N GLY A 36 -6.75 -0.45 -0.40
CA GLY A 36 -6.93 0.65 0.55
C GLY A 36 -5.57 1.12 1.05
N ASP A 37 -5.41 2.43 1.15
CA ASP A 37 -4.13 3.09 1.42
C ASP A 37 -3.42 2.51 2.66
N ASP A 38 -4.20 2.23 3.72
CA ASP A 38 -3.75 1.60 4.96
C ASP A 38 -2.98 0.27 4.74
N LYS A 39 -3.39 -0.58 3.80
CA LYS A 39 -2.68 -1.84 3.52
C LYS A 39 -1.29 -1.58 2.94
N LYS A 40 -1.13 -0.54 2.12
CA LYS A 40 0.17 -0.18 1.55
C LYS A 40 1.08 0.37 2.63
N VAL A 41 0.57 1.25 3.49
CA VAL A 41 1.30 1.79 4.64
C VAL A 41 1.80 0.66 5.53
N GLN A 42 0.92 -0.27 5.94
CA GLN A 42 1.32 -1.42 6.76
C GLN A 42 2.36 -2.32 6.09
N GLN A 43 2.28 -2.52 4.77
CA GLN A 43 3.30 -3.28 4.03
C GLN A 43 4.66 -2.59 4.03
N VAL A 44 4.70 -1.27 3.90
CA VAL A 44 5.95 -0.49 3.96
C VAL A 44 6.53 -0.55 5.38
N LEU A 45 5.71 -0.38 6.42
CA LEU A 45 6.17 -0.47 7.81
C LEU A 45 6.75 -1.85 8.15
N LYS A 46 6.13 -2.92 7.65
CA LYS A 46 6.67 -4.29 7.80
C LYS A 46 8.05 -4.45 7.17
N ARG A 47 8.35 -3.77 6.05
CA ARG A 47 9.68 -3.81 5.41
C ARG A 47 10.74 -3.05 6.20
N LEU A 48 10.33 -2.05 6.98
CA LEU A 48 11.21 -1.28 7.85
C LEU A 48 11.45 -1.96 9.21
N ASN A 49 11.07 -3.23 9.35
CA ASN A 49 11.16 -4.02 10.59
C ASN A 49 10.46 -3.33 11.78
N VAL A 50 9.36 -2.64 11.51
CA VAL A 50 8.56 -1.98 12.55
C VAL A 50 7.69 -3.03 13.26
N SER A 51 7.84 -3.12 14.58
CA SER A 51 7.09 -4.02 15.48
C SER A 51 6.10 -3.24 16.36
N PRO A 52 4.88 -3.74 16.60
CA PRO A 52 3.96 -3.10 17.54
C PRO A 52 4.48 -3.20 18.98
N PHE A 53 4.23 -2.18 19.79
CA PHE A 53 4.36 -2.28 21.25
C PHE A 53 3.06 -2.80 21.87
N ASN A 54 3.18 -3.42 23.04
CA ASN A 54 2.03 -3.83 23.84
C ASN A 54 1.49 -2.61 24.58
N ASP A 55 0.17 -2.41 24.48
CA ASP A 55 -0.68 -1.47 25.22
C ASP A 55 0.08 -0.32 25.89
N VAL A 56 0.32 0.73 25.11
CA VAL A 56 0.91 1.99 25.56
C VAL A 56 -0.22 2.88 26.06
N ASP A 57 -0.11 3.40 27.27
CA ASP A 57 -1.15 4.24 27.88
C ASP A 57 -1.21 5.64 27.25
N ASP A 58 -0.05 6.24 26.99
CA ASP A 58 0.07 7.56 26.41
C ASP A 58 1.31 7.74 25.53
N ALA A 59 1.21 8.67 24.59
CA ALA A 59 2.38 9.19 23.88
C ALA A 59 2.29 10.70 23.80
N VAL A 60 3.43 11.36 24.02
CA VAL A 60 3.51 12.83 24.00
C VAL A 60 4.59 13.26 23.01
N LEU A 61 4.20 14.12 22.07
CA LEU A 61 5.14 14.77 21.17
C LEU A 61 5.22 16.26 21.52
N TYR A 62 6.30 16.63 22.23
CA TYR A 62 6.59 18.02 22.54
C TYR A 62 7.01 18.78 21.29
N ARG A 63 6.38 19.92 21.06
CA ARG A 63 6.69 20.84 19.97
C ARG A 63 7.54 22.00 20.47
N HIS A 64 8.25 22.64 19.56
CA HIS A 64 9.11 23.78 19.85
C HIS A 64 8.31 25.05 20.24
N ASP A 65 7.03 25.14 19.86
CA ASP A 65 6.16 26.28 20.16
C ASP A 65 5.66 26.32 21.62
N GLY A 66 6.06 25.35 22.46
CA GLY A 66 5.62 25.24 23.85
C GLY A 66 4.33 24.44 24.03
N THR A 67 3.81 23.83 22.98
CA THR A 67 2.65 22.91 23.05
C THR A 67 3.09 21.46 22.83
N ALA A 68 2.18 20.51 23.07
CA ALA A 68 2.41 19.09 22.86
C ALA A 68 1.22 18.43 22.17
N TYR A 69 1.50 17.40 21.37
CA TYR A 69 0.48 16.45 20.93
C TYR A 69 0.36 15.33 21.94
N TYR A 70 -0.80 15.23 22.58
CA TYR A 70 -1.11 14.21 23.57
C TYR A 70 -1.98 13.13 22.93
N PHE A 71 -1.49 11.89 22.94
CA PHE A 71 -2.22 10.72 22.47
C PHE A 71 -2.63 9.87 23.68
N GLU A 72 -3.93 9.67 23.87
CA GLU A 72 -4.46 8.70 24.84
C GLU A 72 -4.59 7.34 24.16
N LYS A 73 -3.93 6.32 24.73
CA LYS A 73 -3.90 4.92 24.25
C LYS A 73 -3.63 4.77 22.74
N PRO A 74 -2.54 5.33 22.22
CA PRO A 74 -2.22 5.21 20.81
C PRO A 74 -1.80 3.79 20.45
N LYS A 75 -2.02 3.42 19.18
CA LYS A 75 -1.34 2.28 18.58
C LYS A 75 0.09 2.69 18.24
N VAL A 76 1.04 2.20 19.02
CA VAL A 76 2.46 2.47 18.82
C VAL A 76 3.13 1.29 18.14
N GLN A 77 3.92 1.59 17.11
CA GLN A 77 4.83 0.64 16.49
C GLN A 77 6.21 1.28 16.41
N ALA A 78 7.26 0.50 16.63
CA ALA A 78 8.62 1.00 16.59
C ALA A 78 9.56 0.00 15.95
N SER A 79 10.61 0.51 15.32
CA SER A 79 11.82 -0.24 15.04
C SER A 79 12.89 0.24 16.00
N MET A 80 13.19 -0.57 17.01
CA MET A 80 14.22 -0.25 18.01
C MET A 80 15.62 -0.17 17.40
N GLN A 81 15.83 -0.85 16.27
CA GLN A 81 17.09 -0.82 15.53
C GLN A 81 17.29 0.53 14.83
N SER A 82 16.24 1.09 14.23
CA SER A 82 16.32 2.36 13.49
C SER A 82 15.88 3.57 14.31
N GLN A 83 15.50 3.37 15.58
CA GLN A 83 14.92 4.40 16.44
C GLN A 83 13.74 5.13 15.78
N CYS A 84 12.96 4.41 14.95
CA CYS A 84 11.80 4.97 14.27
C CYS A 84 10.52 4.56 15.00
N PHE A 85 9.69 5.55 15.34
CA PHE A 85 8.39 5.36 15.98
C PHE A 85 7.26 5.76 15.04
N VAL A 86 6.21 4.95 15.04
CA VAL A 86 4.95 5.16 14.32
C VAL A 86 3.85 5.19 15.37
N VAL A 87 3.29 6.37 15.57
CA VAL A 87 2.18 6.59 16.50
C VAL A 87 0.91 6.76 15.66
N SER A 88 -0.12 5.99 15.96
CA SER A 88 -1.42 6.06 15.28
C SER A 88 -2.53 6.17 16.32
N GLY A 89 -3.32 7.23 16.24
CA GLY A 89 -4.41 7.51 17.17
C GLY A 89 -4.91 8.94 17.02
N ALA A 90 -6.02 9.24 17.69
CA ALA A 90 -6.43 10.62 17.89
C ALA A 90 -5.45 11.32 18.84
N TYR A 91 -5.24 12.62 18.63
CA TYR A 91 -4.42 13.43 19.51
C TYR A 91 -5.13 14.73 19.86
N ASP A 92 -4.85 15.19 21.06
CA ASP A 92 -5.22 16.52 21.53
C ASP A 92 -4.00 17.42 21.53
N VAL A 93 -4.22 18.70 21.24
CA VAL A 93 -3.20 19.74 21.39
C VAL A 93 -3.35 20.34 22.78
N LYS A 94 -2.31 20.24 23.61
CA LYS A 94 -2.26 20.84 24.96
C LYS A 94 -1.05 21.74 25.09
N GLU A 95 -1.07 22.70 26.01
CA GLU A 95 0.16 23.38 26.41
C GLU A 95 1.11 22.37 27.05
N ALA A 96 2.41 22.48 26.79
CA ALA A 96 3.40 21.51 27.30
C ALA A 96 3.40 21.44 28.83
N SER A 97 3.02 22.53 29.52
CA SER A 97 2.84 22.61 30.97
C SER A 97 1.60 21.90 31.50
N GLU A 98 0.61 21.63 30.65
CA GLU A 98 -0.67 20.99 31.02
C GLU A 98 -0.69 19.49 30.72
N VAL A 99 0.35 18.97 30.08
CA VAL A 99 0.48 17.53 29.85
C VAL A 99 0.66 16.83 31.20
N PRO A 100 -0.11 15.77 31.51
CA PRO A 100 0.13 14.94 32.69
C PRO A 100 1.54 14.37 32.65
N SER A 101 2.33 14.61 33.71
CA SER A 101 3.65 14.01 33.91
C SER A 101 3.57 12.59 34.45
#